data_AF-A0A1A6G1B2-F1
#
_entry.id   AF-A0A1A6G1B2-F1
#
_cell.length_a   1.000
_cell.length_b   1.000
_cell.length_c   1.000
_cell.angle_alpha   90.00
_cell.angle_beta   90.00
_cell.angle_gamma   90.00
#
_symmetry.space_group_name_H-M   'P 1'
#
loop_
_entity.id
_entity.type
_entity.pdbx_description
1 polymer ?
#
loop_
_entity_poly.entity_id
_entity_poly.type
_entity_poly.pdbx_seq_one_letter_code
_entity_poly.pdbx_strand_id
1 'polypeptide(L)'
;MVHLDLESGNWGGFADSERTESGFLERVFGAGGGGADSQQPSAQDQLVSGLLRGHTCYGRIDSGFTSLLTERPSVDWGRKSKLEFSIYSDPKFPLIKLDNENPTYTNLNHPISQTVSSTTASLSFDGALNIDLTEFQTNLVPYPHICFPMATYVPVFSAEKGYHEQLSVAEIINACFDRANQMLKCDTCHSKHMACCLLYHADVVPKDVSAAIATIKTKCNIQFVDWCLSGFKVGINYQFPTVVPSGDLAKV
;
A
#
# COMPACT_ATOMS: atom_id res chain seq x y z
N MET A 1 4.93 6.93 8.68
CA MET A 1 3.61 7.28 8.08
C MET A 1 3.50 6.59 6.73
N VAL A 2 2.34 6.04 6.40
CA VAL A 2 2.01 5.59 5.04
C VAL A 2 0.98 6.54 4.43
N HIS A 3 1.20 6.93 3.19
CA HIS A 3 0.22 7.59 2.34
C HIS A 3 -0.23 6.60 1.26
N LEU A 4 -1.54 6.34 1.19
CA LEU A 4 -2.19 5.58 0.13
C LEU A 4 -2.98 6.54 -0.74
N ASP A 5 -2.77 6.51 -2.04
CA ASP A 5 -3.26 7.53 -2.96
C ASP A 5 -3.77 6.92 -4.27
N LEU A 6 -4.96 7.29 -4.72
CA LEU A 6 -5.50 6.83 -6.00
C LEU A 6 -5.56 8.01 -6.98
N GLU A 7 -4.80 7.94 -8.06
CA GLU A 7 -4.68 9.01 -9.05
C GLU A 7 -5.40 8.70 -10.37
N SER A 8 -5.98 9.74 -10.99
CA SER A 8 -6.68 9.67 -12.28
C SER A 8 -5.73 9.68 -13.51
N GLY A 9 -4.49 9.21 -13.35
CA GLY A 9 -3.44 9.28 -14.35
C GLY A 9 -3.68 8.40 -15.58
N ASN A 10 -2.88 8.62 -16.64
CA ASN A 10 -2.92 7.77 -17.83
C ASN A 10 -2.19 6.44 -17.57
N TRP A 11 -2.93 5.42 -17.15
CA TRP A 11 -2.46 4.03 -17.01
C TRP A 11 -2.08 3.36 -18.35
N GLY A 12 -2.05 4.08 -19.49
CA GLY A 12 -1.61 3.54 -20.78
C GLY A 12 -0.18 2.99 -20.77
N GLY A 13 0.74 3.61 -20.01
CA GLY A 13 2.12 3.11 -19.84
C GLY A 13 2.22 1.78 -19.07
N PHE A 14 1.12 1.29 -18.49
CA PHE A 14 1.02 0.00 -17.81
C PHE A 14 0.82 -1.17 -18.80
N ALA A 15 0.32 -0.90 -20.01
CA ALA A 15 0.00 -1.92 -21.02
C ALA A 15 1.14 -2.19 -22.02
N ASP A 16 2.04 -1.22 -22.28
CA ASP A 16 3.12 -1.40 -23.27
C ASP A 16 4.21 -2.40 -22.84
N SER A 17 4.13 -2.97 -21.63
CA SER A 17 4.99 -4.09 -21.19
C SER A 17 4.50 -5.48 -21.64
N GLU A 18 3.34 -5.59 -22.30
CA GLU A 18 2.66 -6.87 -22.62
C GLU A 18 3.32 -7.74 -23.72
N ARG A 19 4.54 -7.43 -24.18
CA ARG A 19 5.09 -7.99 -25.42
C ARG A 19 6.40 -8.78 -25.33
N THR A 20 6.41 -9.85 -24.53
CA THR A 20 7.35 -10.98 -24.77
C THR A 20 6.74 -12.37 -24.52
N GLU A 21 6.28 -12.96 -25.62
CA GLU A 21 6.26 -14.41 -25.93
C GLU A 21 5.51 -15.39 -25.00
N SER A 22 4.29 -15.68 -25.46
CA SER A 22 3.60 -16.97 -25.36
C SER A 22 4.49 -18.18 -25.73
N GLY A 23 4.49 -19.22 -24.90
CA GLY A 23 5.08 -20.52 -25.29
C GLY A 23 5.06 -21.60 -24.21
N PHE A 24 4.60 -22.79 -24.62
CA PHE A 24 4.92 -24.14 -24.10
C PHE A 24 4.26 -24.70 -22.80
N LEU A 25 3.20 -25.49 -23.06
CA LEU A 25 2.76 -26.79 -22.50
C LEU A 25 3.16 -27.33 -21.10
N GLU A 26 2.09 -27.76 -20.40
CA GLU A 26 1.82 -29.00 -19.64
C GLU A 26 2.47 -29.41 -18.29
N ARG A 27 1.55 -29.78 -17.37
CA ARG A 27 1.51 -30.90 -16.42
C ARG A 27 2.81 -31.39 -15.75
N VAL A 28 2.86 -31.21 -14.42
CA VAL A 28 2.67 -32.25 -13.38
C VAL A 28 2.24 -31.57 -12.06
N PHE A 29 1.62 -32.21 -11.05
CA PHE A 29 1.18 -33.60 -10.79
C PHE A 29 -0.29 -33.59 -10.29
N GLY A 30 -0.84 -34.73 -9.82
CA GLY A 30 -2.08 -34.77 -9.05
C GLY A 30 -2.25 -36.05 -8.21
N ALA A 31 -3.06 -35.99 -7.14
CA ALA A 31 -3.67 -37.15 -6.44
C ALA A 31 -4.70 -36.67 -5.39
N GLY A 32 -5.75 -37.46 -5.15
CA GLY A 32 -6.67 -37.30 -4.01
C GLY A 32 -7.92 -36.46 -4.31
N GLY A 33 -9.08 -37.13 -4.48
CA GLY A 33 -10.38 -36.47 -4.65
C GLY A 33 -11.32 -36.73 -3.47
N GLY A 34 -12.47 -36.06 -3.48
CA GLY A 34 -13.60 -36.35 -2.58
C GLY A 34 -14.47 -35.12 -2.26
N GLY A 35 -15.79 -35.30 -2.30
CA GLY A 35 -16.77 -34.45 -1.62
C GLY A 35 -17.05 -33.07 -2.24
N ALA A 36 -18.13 -32.97 -3.01
CA ALA A 36 -18.83 -31.70 -3.20
C ALA A 36 -19.83 -31.50 -2.05
N ASP A 37 -19.34 -31.02 -0.90
CA ASP A 37 -20.20 -30.65 0.23
C ASP A 37 -20.51 -29.15 0.21
N SER A 38 -21.80 -28.82 0.14
CA SER A 38 -22.32 -27.47 0.31
C SER A 38 -22.28 -27.07 1.78
N GLN A 39 -21.10 -26.70 2.28
CA GLN A 39 -20.93 -26.23 3.66
C GLN A 39 -21.48 -24.80 3.82
N GLN A 40 -22.42 -24.64 4.74
CA GLN A 40 -22.69 -23.33 5.35
C GLN A 40 -21.37 -22.81 5.96
N PRO A 41 -21.06 -21.51 5.85
CA PRO A 41 -19.85 -20.94 6.43
C PRO A 41 -19.84 -21.22 7.93
N SER A 42 -18.70 -21.73 8.41
CA SER A 42 -18.52 -22.14 9.79
C SER A 42 -18.62 -20.93 10.73
N ALA A 43 -18.85 -21.16 12.02
CA ALA A 43 -18.86 -20.07 12.99
C ALA A 43 -17.52 -19.31 13.07
N GLN A 44 -16.42 -19.90 12.60
CA GLN A 44 -15.11 -19.24 12.50
C GLN A 44 -15.04 -18.26 11.32
N ASP A 45 -15.72 -18.54 10.19
CA ASP A 45 -15.75 -17.65 9.01
C ASP A 45 -16.44 -16.30 9.27
N GLN A 46 -17.29 -16.24 10.31
CA GLN A 46 -17.95 -14.99 10.70
C GLN A 46 -16.95 -13.96 11.26
N LEU A 47 -15.88 -14.42 11.92
CA LEU A 47 -14.85 -13.58 12.56
C LEU A 47 -13.79 -13.04 11.60
N VAL A 48 -13.66 -13.58 10.39
CA VAL A 48 -12.68 -13.10 9.39
C VAL A 48 -13.12 -11.72 8.87
N SER A 49 -12.34 -10.66 9.11
CA SER A 49 -12.67 -9.31 8.62
C SER A 49 -12.38 -9.13 7.12
N GLY A 50 -11.31 -9.76 6.63
CA GLY A 50 -10.93 -9.74 5.22
C GLY A 50 -9.73 -10.64 4.90
N LEU A 51 -9.35 -10.66 3.63
CA LEU A 51 -8.19 -11.42 3.13
C LEU A 51 -7.06 -10.46 2.76
N LEU A 52 -5.83 -10.77 3.20
CA LEU A 52 -4.61 -10.05 2.85
C LEU A 52 -3.72 -10.93 1.97
N ARG A 53 -3.15 -10.37 0.89
CA ARG A 53 -2.19 -11.06 0.04
C ARG A 53 -1.05 -10.13 -0.40
N GLY A 54 0.15 -10.68 -0.56
CA GLY A 54 1.25 -10.03 -1.28
C GLY A 54 1.71 -10.92 -2.43
N HIS A 55 1.98 -10.34 -3.60
CA HIS A 55 2.48 -11.08 -4.77
C HIS A 55 3.38 -10.19 -5.66
N THR A 56 4.21 -10.81 -6.50
CA THR A 56 4.94 -10.10 -7.56
C THR A 56 4.16 -10.18 -8.88
N CYS A 57 3.86 -9.06 -9.52
CA CYS A 57 2.99 -9.06 -10.70
C CYS A 57 3.66 -9.65 -11.97
N TYR A 58 4.98 -9.81 -11.98
CA TYR A 58 5.76 -10.31 -13.12
C TYR A 58 6.29 -11.75 -12.96
N GLY A 59 6.12 -12.39 -11.80
CA GLY A 59 6.49 -13.79 -11.62
C GLY A 59 5.47 -14.72 -12.28
N ARG A 60 5.88 -15.55 -13.26
CA ARG A 60 4.99 -16.53 -13.93
C ARG A 60 4.23 -17.44 -12.96
N ILE A 61 4.85 -17.78 -11.83
CA ILE A 61 4.22 -18.58 -10.77
C ILE A 61 3.31 -17.69 -9.94
N ASP A 62 3.84 -16.60 -9.39
CA ASP A 62 3.10 -15.68 -8.50
C ASP A 62 1.82 -15.13 -9.11
N SER A 63 1.85 -14.58 -10.33
CA SER A 63 0.68 -13.93 -10.92
C SER A 63 -0.42 -14.94 -11.26
N GLY A 64 -0.08 -16.04 -11.94
CA GLY A 64 -1.04 -17.10 -12.29
C GLY A 64 -1.59 -17.84 -11.07
N PHE A 65 -0.75 -18.15 -10.09
CA PHE A 65 -1.19 -18.80 -8.84
C PHE A 65 -2.03 -17.85 -7.99
N THR A 66 -1.69 -16.56 -7.94
CA THR A 66 -2.50 -15.53 -7.28
C THR A 66 -3.88 -15.41 -7.90
N SER A 67 -4.01 -15.38 -9.23
CA SER A 67 -5.32 -15.36 -9.90
C SER A 67 -6.18 -16.54 -9.47
N LEU A 68 -5.66 -17.77 -9.57
CA LEU A 68 -6.36 -18.99 -9.15
C LEU A 68 -6.72 -19.02 -7.66
N LEU A 69 -5.80 -18.56 -6.80
CA LEU A 69 -6.05 -18.42 -5.36
C LEU A 69 -7.00 -17.27 -5.03
N THR A 70 -7.30 -16.36 -5.95
CA THR A 70 -8.32 -15.31 -5.73
C THR A 70 -9.70 -15.78 -6.15
N GLU A 71 -9.83 -16.68 -7.13
CA GLU A 71 -11.12 -17.20 -7.61
C GLU A 71 -11.92 -17.90 -6.50
N ARG A 72 -11.36 -18.95 -5.86
CA ARG A 72 -12.10 -19.75 -4.85
C ARG A 72 -12.53 -18.93 -3.61
N PRO A 73 -11.62 -18.21 -2.91
CA PRO A 73 -11.99 -17.25 -1.85
C PRO A 73 -12.99 -16.18 -2.27
N SER A 74 -13.12 -15.88 -3.57
CA SER A 74 -14.13 -14.93 -4.06
C SER A 74 -15.52 -15.52 -4.19
N VAL A 75 -15.63 -16.84 -4.41
CA VAL A 75 -16.90 -17.57 -4.33
C VAL A 75 -17.31 -17.73 -2.87
N ASP A 76 -16.40 -18.22 -2.02
CA ASP A 76 -16.71 -18.63 -0.65
C ASP A 76 -16.90 -17.43 0.31
N TRP A 77 -16.06 -16.40 0.19
CA TRP A 77 -16.10 -15.18 1.02
C TRP A 77 -16.40 -13.92 0.20
N GLY A 78 -17.30 -14.01 -0.78
CA GLY A 78 -17.63 -12.92 -1.71
C GLY A 78 -18.09 -11.57 -1.10
N ARG A 79 -18.46 -11.55 0.19
CA ARG A 79 -18.82 -10.32 0.95
C ARG A 79 -17.69 -9.74 1.83
N LYS A 80 -16.54 -10.40 1.92
CA LYS A 80 -15.41 -9.93 2.75
C LYS A 80 -14.47 -9.05 1.92
N SER A 81 -13.92 -8.01 2.55
CA SER A 81 -12.93 -7.12 1.92
C SER A 81 -11.65 -7.89 1.61
N LYS A 82 -11.02 -7.59 0.47
CA LYS A 82 -9.77 -8.20 0.02
C LYS A 82 -8.77 -7.09 -0.26
N LEU A 83 -7.59 -7.16 0.34
CA LEU A 83 -6.52 -6.19 0.18
C LEU A 83 -5.28 -6.92 -0.35
N GLU A 84 -4.68 -6.36 -1.40
CA GLU A 84 -3.59 -7.00 -2.12
C GLU A 84 -2.43 -6.02 -2.31
N PHE A 85 -1.22 -6.47 -1.94
CA PHE A 85 0.03 -5.75 -2.13
C PHE A 85 0.77 -6.33 -3.34
N SER A 86 0.68 -5.63 -4.47
CA SER A 86 1.36 -5.99 -5.72
C SER A 86 2.72 -5.28 -5.81
N ILE A 87 3.81 -6.04 -5.92
CA ILE A 87 5.15 -5.48 -6.13
C ILE A 87 5.38 -5.31 -7.64
N TYR A 88 5.67 -4.07 -8.07
CA TYR A 88 5.94 -3.69 -9.46
C TYR A 88 7.45 -3.55 -9.76
N SER A 89 7.83 -3.89 -10.99
CA SER A 89 9.23 -3.97 -11.45
C SER A 89 9.89 -2.61 -11.81
N ASP A 90 10.06 -1.71 -10.85
CA ASP A 90 11.18 -0.74 -10.83
C ASP A 90 11.42 -0.21 -9.39
N PRO A 91 11.89 -1.06 -8.46
CA PRO A 91 11.84 -0.76 -7.02
C PRO A 91 12.96 0.20 -6.55
N LYS A 92 13.66 0.88 -7.48
CA LYS A 92 14.86 1.69 -7.20
C LYS A 92 14.57 3.00 -6.45
N PHE A 93 13.34 3.52 -6.53
CA PHE A 93 13.01 4.87 -6.04
C PHE A 93 13.26 5.12 -4.53
N PRO A 94 12.73 4.32 -3.59
CA PRO A 94 12.96 4.56 -2.15
C PRO A 94 14.40 4.31 -1.71
N LEU A 95 15.18 3.55 -2.48
CA LEU A 95 16.56 3.18 -2.13
C LEU A 95 17.57 4.31 -2.35
N ILE A 96 17.30 5.23 -3.29
CA ILE A 96 18.19 6.35 -3.59
C ILE A 96 18.39 7.24 -2.35
N LYS A 97 17.39 7.32 -1.45
CA LYS A 97 17.47 8.07 -0.18
C LYS A 97 18.22 7.35 0.94
N LEU A 98 18.60 6.08 0.74
CA LEU A 98 19.38 5.28 1.69
C LEU A 98 20.89 5.24 1.36
N ASP A 99 21.34 6.02 0.37
CA ASP A 99 22.73 6.12 -0.11
C ASP A 99 23.39 4.77 -0.48
N ASN A 100 22.59 3.73 -0.73
CA ASN A 100 23.09 2.40 -1.03
C ASN A 100 23.36 2.23 -2.54
N GLU A 101 24.64 2.23 -2.92
CA GLU A 101 25.07 2.07 -4.32
C GLU A 101 24.66 0.71 -4.94
N ASN A 102 24.53 -0.34 -4.12
CA ASN A 102 24.25 -1.71 -4.57
C ASN A 102 23.11 -2.36 -3.76
N PRO A 103 21.85 -1.97 -4.03
CA PRO A 103 20.71 -2.45 -3.25
C PRO A 103 20.45 -3.96 -3.44
N THR A 104 20.39 -4.67 -2.31
CA THR A 104 20.02 -6.10 -2.25
C THR A 104 18.52 -6.25 -1.93
N TYR A 105 17.91 -7.39 -2.29
CA TYR A 105 16.49 -7.67 -2.01
C TYR A 105 16.11 -7.53 -0.52
N THR A 106 17.00 -7.84 0.42
CA THR A 106 16.77 -7.60 1.86
C THR A 106 16.47 -6.13 2.14
N ASN A 107 17.26 -5.24 1.56
CA ASN A 107 17.20 -3.80 1.76
C ASN A 107 15.97 -3.18 1.07
N LEU A 108 15.49 -3.82 -0.01
CA LEU A 108 14.17 -3.56 -0.61
C LEU A 108 13.00 -4.03 0.24
N ASN A 109 13.12 -5.20 0.86
CA ASN A 109 12.06 -5.79 1.66
C ASN A 109 11.84 -5.03 2.98
N HIS A 110 12.82 -4.27 3.47
CA HIS A 110 12.66 -3.42 4.65
C HIS A 110 11.58 -2.32 4.47
N PRO A 111 11.66 -1.36 3.54
CA PRO A 111 10.61 -0.35 3.36
C PRO A 111 9.25 -0.95 2.93
N ILE A 112 9.25 -2.05 2.15
CA ILE A 112 8.02 -2.76 1.78
C ILE A 112 7.35 -3.35 3.03
N SER A 113 8.09 -4.06 3.89
CA SER A 113 7.53 -4.63 5.13
C SER A 113 7.07 -3.56 6.12
N GLN A 114 7.75 -2.41 6.22
CA GLN A 114 7.26 -1.26 7.01
C GLN A 114 5.95 -0.69 6.46
N THR A 115 5.79 -0.62 5.14
CA THR A 115 4.56 -0.13 4.48
C THR A 115 3.39 -1.08 4.73
N VAL A 116 3.60 -2.39 4.55
CA VAL A 116 2.61 -3.43 4.84
C VAL A 116 2.24 -3.42 6.32
N SER A 117 3.24 -3.46 7.21
CA SER A 117 3.07 -3.41 8.66
C SER A 117 2.22 -2.20 9.08
N SER A 118 2.60 -0.99 8.64
CA SER A 118 1.88 0.26 8.91
C SER A 118 0.43 0.26 8.40
N THR A 119 0.15 -0.44 7.29
CA THR A 119 -1.22 -0.57 6.76
C THR A 119 -2.05 -1.56 7.59
N THR A 120 -1.43 -2.66 8.04
CA THR A 120 -2.09 -3.69 8.87
C THR A 120 -2.14 -3.37 10.36
N ALA A 121 -1.35 -2.41 10.83
CA ALA A 121 -1.27 -2.04 12.24
C ALA A 121 -2.59 -1.46 12.76
N SER A 122 -3.36 -0.74 11.94
CA SER A 122 -4.73 -0.30 12.27
C SER A 122 -5.73 -1.45 12.51
N LEU A 123 -5.41 -2.68 12.08
CA LEU A 123 -6.21 -3.88 12.31
C LEU A 123 -5.70 -4.69 13.52
N SER A 124 -4.49 -4.41 13.98
CA SER A 124 -3.74 -5.21 14.97
C SER A 124 -3.59 -4.51 16.32
N PHE A 125 -3.58 -3.17 16.31
CA PHE A 125 -3.38 -2.33 17.48
C PHE A 125 -4.39 -1.18 17.49
N ASP A 126 -4.89 -0.85 18.67
CA ASP A 126 -5.78 0.27 18.87
C ASP A 126 -5.05 1.62 18.79
N GLY A 127 -5.76 2.66 18.36
CA GLY A 127 -5.24 3.97 17.98
C GLY A 127 -6.26 5.08 18.18
N ALA A 128 -5.82 6.33 18.02
CA ALA A 128 -6.71 7.50 18.15
C ALA A 128 -7.80 7.51 17.06
N LEU A 129 -7.45 7.02 15.87
CA LEU A 129 -8.31 6.91 14.68
C LEU A 129 -7.93 5.63 13.95
N ASN A 130 -8.69 4.55 14.13
CA ASN A 130 -8.50 3.31 13.40
C ASN A 130 -9.22 3.37 12.04
N ILE A 131 -8.70 2.65 11.06
CA ILE A 131 -9.30 2.50 9.72
C ILE A 131 -9.38 1.00 9.42
N ASP A 132 -10.60 0.51 9.21
CA ASP A 132 -10.88 -0.89 8.89
C ASP A 132 -10.65 -1.23 7.41
N LEU A 133 -10.50 -2.52 7.10
CA LEU A 133 -10.42 -3.01 5.70
C LEU A 133 -11.61 -2.55 4.83
N THR A 134 -12.80 -2.51 5.41
CA THR A 134 -14.03 -2.01 4.74
C THR A 134 -13.94 -0.51 4.47
N GLU A 135 -13.29 0.25 5.35
CA GLU A 135 -13.07 1.68 5.17
C GLU A 135 -12.01 1.97 4.11
N PHE A 136 -10.94 1.19 4.02
CA PHE A 136 -9.99 1.30 2.90
C PHE A 136 -10.71 1.11 1.56
N GLN A 137 -11.59 0.11 1.44
CA GLN A 137 -12.36 -0.12 0.22
C GLN A 137 -13.31 1.05 -0.08
N THR A 138 -14.13 1.48 0.88
CA THR A 138 -15.15 2.53 0.63
C THR A 138 -14.57 3.94 0.48
N ASN A 139 -13.39 4.21 1.07
CA ASN A 139 -12.76 5.52 1.00
C ASN A 139 -11.77 5.67 -0.17
N LEU A 140 -11.03 4.62 -0.54
CA LEU A 140 -10.02 4.70 -1.61
C LEU A 140 -10.52 4.22 -2.98
N VAL A 141 -11.59 3.41 -3.04
CA VAL A 141 -12.07 2.82 -4.30
C VAL A 141 -13.41 3.45 -4.73
N PRO A 142 -13.39 4.58 -5.47
CA PRO A 142 -14.62 5.25 -5.92
C PRO A 142 -15.38 4.44 -6.98
N TYR A 143 -14.67 3.60 -7.74
CA TYR A 143 -15.22 2.74 -8.78
C TYR A 143 -14.60 1.34 -8.69
N PRO A 144 -15.39 0.24 -8.79
CA PRO A 144 -14.86 -1.12 -8.64
C PRO A 144 -13.69 -1.50 -9.55
N HIS A 145 -13.58 -0.85 -10.72
CA HIS A 145 -12.53 -1.09 -11.71
C HIS A 145 -11.28 -0.20 -11.52
N ILE A 146 -11.29 0.74 -10.55
CA ILE A 146 -10.18 1.66 -10.28
C ILE A 146 -9.78 1.49 -8.82
N CYS A 147 -9.06 0.39 -8.55
CA CYS A 147 -8.80 -0.13 -7.20
C CYS A 147 -7.31 -0.34 -6.90
N PHE A 148 -6.43 0.39 -7.60
CA PHE A 148 -4.97 0.29 -7.48
C PHE A 148 -4.36 1.55 -6.83
N PRO A 149 -4.51 1.76 -5.50
CA PRO A 149 -3.87 2.88 -4.82
C PRO A 149 -2.35 2.69 -4.79
N MET A 150 -1.62 3.76 -5.06
CA MET A 150 -0.17 3.84 -4.88
C MET A 150 0.16 4.00 -3.39
N ALA A 151 1.18 3.30 -2.92
CA ALA A 151 1.70 3.45 -1.57
C ALA A 151 2.96 4.35 -1.54
N THR A 152 3.10 5.12 -0.48
CA THR A 152 4.25 5.98 -0.19
C THR A 152 4.56 5.88 1.30
N TYR A 153 5.80 5.58 1.67
CA TYR A 153 6.23 5.49 3.07
C TYR A 153 7.19 6.63 3.41
N VAL A 154 6.94 7.35 4.50
CA VAL A 154 7.74 8.48 4.97
C VAL A 154 7.81 8.50 6.50
N PRO A 155 8.96 8.83 7.11
CA PRO A 155 10.24 9.10 6.47
C PRO A 155 11.03 7.83 6.10
N VAL A 156 11.87 7.95 5.07
CA VAL A 156 12.88 6.96 4.71
C VAL A 156 14.25 7.59 4.95
N PHE A 157 14.88 7.22 6.05
CA PHE A 157 16.21 7.68 6.43
C PHE A 157 17.16 6.50 6.59
N SER A 158 18.40 6.67 6.11
CA SER A 158 19.50 5.76 6.46
C SER A 158 19.76 5.82 7.96
N ALA A 159 20.10 4.67 8.55
CA ALA A 159 20.39 4.50 9.98
C ALA A 159 21.44 5.49 10.52
N GLU A 160 22.36 5.98 9.68
CA GLU A 160 23.36 6.97 10.05
C GLU A 160 22.80 8.40 10.14
N LYS A 161 21.82 8.74 9.28
CA LYS A 161 21.26 10.10 9.16
C LYS A 161 20.14 10.38 10.15
N GLY A 162 19.39 9.36 10.58
CA GLY A 162 18.19 9.53 11.40
C GLY A 162 18.39 10.14 12.80
N TYR A 163 19.62 10.21 13.32
CA TYR A 163 19.89 10.80 14.64
C TYR A 163 19.77 12.33 14.70
N HIS A 164 19.77 13.02 13.55
CA HIS A 164 19.85 14.48 13.50
C HIS A 164 18.60 15.18 12.94
N GLU A 165 17.64 14.44 12.37
CA GLU A 165 16.44 15.00 11.73
C GLU A 165 15.16 14.60 12.46
N GLN A 166 14.57 15.54 13.20
CA GLN A 166 13.19 15.44 13.69
C GLN A 166 12.26 16.16 12.71
N LEU A 167 11.39 15.42 12.02
CA LEU A 167 10.42 16.01 11.10
C LEU A 167 9.11 16.37 11.82
N SER A 168 8.60 17.57 11.56
CA SER A 168 7.24 17.94 11.95
C SER A 168 6.19 17.20 11.12
N VAL A 169 4.96 17.10 11.65
CA VAL A 169 3.80 16.53 10.95
C VAL A 169 3.62 17.15 9.56
N ALA A 170 3.79 18.47 9.43
CA ALA A 170 3.66 19.17 8.16
C ALA A 170 4.73 18.77 7.14
N GLU A 171 5.98 18.61 7.57
CA GLU A 171 7.08 18.14 6.71
C GLU A 171 6.87 16.69 6.26
N ILE A 172 6.37 15.82 7.15
CA ILE A 172 6.03 14.43 6.83
C ILE A 172 4.93 14.37 5.74
N ILE A 173 3.84 15.16 5.84
CA ILE A 173 2.83 15.18 4.77
C ILE A 173 3.40 15.75 3.48
N ASN A 174 4.17 16.85 3.55
CA ASN A 174 4.81 17.44 2.38
C ASN A 174 5.70 16.42 1.65
N ALA A 175 6.47 15.64 2.38
CA ALA A 175 7.31 14.57 1.84
C ALA A 175 6.49 13.41 1.25
N CYS A 176 5.28 13.12 1.72
CA CYS A 176 4.41 12.09 1.11
C CYS A 176 3.83 12.47 -0.27
N PHE A 177 3.90 13.75 -0.67
CA PHE A 177 3.59 14.21 -2.02
C PHE A 177 4.84 14.52 -2.86
N ASP A 178 6.04 14.25 -2.34
CA ASP A 178 7.29 14.26 -3.11
C ASP A 178 7.44 12.95 -3.90
N ARG A 179 7.59 13.07 -5.21
CA ARG A 179 7.79 11.93 -6.13
C ARG A 179 9.00 11.08 -5.75
N ALA A 180 10.02 11.65 -5.11
CA ALA A 180 11.18 10.90 -4.65
C ALA A 180 10.90 9.98 -3.45
N ASN A 181 9.71 10.02 -2.84
CA ASN A 181 9.27 9.05 -1.82
C ASN A 181 8.25 8.02 -2.33
N GLN A 182 7.65 8.24 -3.50
CA GLN A 182 6.62 7.36 -4.05
C GLN A 182 7.21 5.97 -4.38
N MET A 183 6.52 4.89 -3.98
CA MET A 183 7.00 3.52 -4.24
C MET A 183 6.68 3.02 -5.65
N LEU A 184 5.86 3.77 -6.39
CA LEU A 184 5.57 3.53 -7.81
C LEU A 184 6.06 4.71 -8.65
N LYS A 185 6.77 4.41 -9.73
CA LYS A 185 7.24 5.38 -10.71
C LYS A 185 6.11 5.79 -11.64
N CYS A 186 5.32 6.78 -11.23
CA CYS A 186 4.27 7.40 -12.03
C CYS A 186 4.65 8.86 -12.39
N ASP A 187 4.30 9.34 -13.59
CA ASP A 187 4.38 10.78 -13.87
C ASP A 187 3.09 11.47 -13.41
N THR A 188 3.16 12.05 -12.23
CA THR A 188 2.03 12.71 -11.58
C THR A 188 1.86 14.18 -11.98
N CYS A 189 2.58 14.69 -13.00
CA CYS A 189 2.49 16.11 -13.42
C CYS A 189 1.09 16.55 -13.85
N HIS A 190 0.27 15.62 -14.36
CA HIS A 190 -1.04 15.90 -14.97
C HIS A 190 -2.17 15.03 -14.40
N SER A 191 -1.90 14.23 -13.37
CA SER A 191 -2.91 13.45 -12.68
C SER A 191 -3.67 14.31 -11.66
N LYS A 192 -4.88 13.87 -11.30
CA LYS A 192 -5.62 14.40 -10.15
C LYS A 192 -5.81 13.29 -9.12
N HIS A 193 -5.68 13.64 -7.85
CA HIS A 193 -5.94 12.75 -6.73
C HIS A 193 -7.45 12.51 -6.61
N MET A 194 -7.86 11.24 -6.60
CA MET A 194 -9.24 10.80 -6.43
C MET A 194 -9.57 10.52 -4.96
N ALA A 195 -8.63 9.92 -4.22
CA ALA A 195 -8.74 9.69 -2.80
C ALA A 195 -7.36 9.50 -2.17
N CYS A 196 -7.13 10.12 -1.02
CA CYS A 196 -5.88 9.99 -0.24
C CYS A 196 -6.19 9.49 1.18
N CYS A 197 -5.36 8.60 1.71
CA CYS A 197 -5.41 8.13 3.09
C CYS A 197 -4.03 8.26 3.74
N LEU A 198 -3.96 8.90 4.90
CA LEU A 198 -2.74 9.13 5.68
C LEU A 198 -2.79 8.28 6.95
N LEU A 199 -1.85 7.37 7.11
CA LEU A 199 -1.73 6.44 8.24
C LEU A 199 -0.50 6.80 9.09
N TYR A 200 -0.75 7.42 10.24
CA TYR A 200 0.27 7.81 11.22
C TYR A 200 0.54 6.68 12.22
N HIS A 201 1.81 6.55 12.60
CA HIS A 201 2.35 5.61 13.58
C HIS A 201 3.31 6.38 14.45
N ALA A 202 2.76 7.09 15.44
CA ALA A 202 3.45 7.94 16.42
C ALA A 202 2.40 8.64 17.31
N ASP A 203 2.84 9.22 18.43
CA ASP A 203 2.03 10.16 19.20
C ASP A 203 1.85 11.48 18.42
N VAL A 204 0.74 11.59 17.68
CA VAL A 204 0.44 12.71 16.79
C VAL A 204 -0.91 13.32 17.15
N VAL A 205 -0.90 14.63 17.41
CA VAL A 205 -2.13 15.38 17.73
C VAL A 205 -2.99 15.55 16.46
N PRO A 206 -4.27 15.10 16.44
CA PRO A 206 -5.12 15.18 15.24
C PRO A 206 -5.34 16.61 14.72
N LYS A 207 -5.24 17.61 15.61
CA LYS A 207 -5.31 19.03 15.28
C LYS A 207 -4.22 19.45 14.29
N ASP A 208 -2.99 18.99 14.52
CA ASP A 208 -1.82 19.40 13.74
C ASP A 208 -1.81 18.71 12.38
N VAL A 209 -2.30 17.45 12.32
CA VAL A 209 -2.60 16.75 11.06
C VAL A 209 -3.64 17.52 10.24
N SER A 210 -4.74 17.95 10.86
CA SER A 210 -5.80 18.71 10.18
C SER A 210 -5.29 20.05 9.63
N ALA A 211 -4.47 20.78 10.41
CA ALA A 211 -3.84 22.03 9.98
C ALA A 211 -2.84 21.82 8.82
N ALA A 212 -2.05 20.74 8.86
CA ALA A 212 -1.13 20.37 7.80
C ALA A 212 -1.86 19.96 6.51
N ILE A 213 -2.96 19.19 6.61
CA ILE A 213 -3.83 18.86 5.46
C ILE A 213 -4.45 20.12 4.85
N ALA A 214 -4.91 21.07 5.67
CA ALA A 214 -5.43 22.35 5.17
C ALA A 214 -4.37 23.11 4.36
N THR A 215 -3.12 23.09 4.81
CA THR A 215 -1.97 23.69 4.11
C THR A 215 -1.69 22.97 2.78
N ILE A 216 -1.71 21.63 2.77
CA ILE A 216 -1.52 20.80 1.57
C ILE A 216 -2.58 21.11 0.50
N LYS A 217 -3.85 21.23 0.88
CA LYS A 217 -4.96 21.57 -0.03
C LYS A 217 -4.82 22.92 -0.73
N THR A 218 -4.01 23.84 -0.20
CA THR A 218 -3.72 25.13 -0.87
C THR A 218 -2.59 25.07 -1.90
N LYS A 219 -1.86 23.95 -2.01
CA LYS A 219 -0.74 23.80 -2.95
C LYS A 219 -1.24 23.50 -4.37
N CYS A 220 -0.91 24.38 -5.31
CA CYS A 220 -1.29 24.25 -6.73
C CYS A 220 -0.81 22.96 -7.44
N ASN A 221 0.22 22.30 -6.90
CA ASN A 221 0.79 21.05 -7.42
C ASN A 221 0.02 19.78 -6.98
N ILE A 222 -0.93 19.90 -6.02
CA ILE A 222 -1.69 18.77 -5.48
C ILE A 222 -3.17 19.04 -5.79
N GLN A 223 -3.65 18.47 -6.90
CA GLN A 223 -5.00 18.74 -7.41
C GLN A 223 -5.91 17.55 -7.16
N PHE A 224 -7.06 17.80 -6.54
CA PHE A 224 -8.11 16.80 -6.35
C PHE A 224 -9.12 16.84 -7.49
N VAL A 225 -9.79 15.71 -7.73
CA VAL A 225 -10.97 15.66 -8.60
C VAL A 225 -12.16 16.40 -7.98
N ASP A 226 -12.96 17.04 -8.82
CA ASP A 226 -13.95 18.04 -8.40
C ASP A 226 -15.09 17.46 -7.52
N TRP A 227 -15.30 16.14 -7.57
CA TRP A 227 -16.26 15.42 -6.74
C TRP A 227 -15.70 14.96 -5.37
N CYS A 228 -14.38 15.05 -5.15
CA CYS A 228 -13.75 14.63 -3.89
C CYS A 228 -13.62 15.79 -2.89
N LEU A 229 -14.73 16.11 -2.22
CA LEU A 229 -14.85 17.29 -1.35
C LEU A 229 -13.92 17.28 -0.12
N SER A 230 -13.64 16.09 0.45
CA SER A 230 -12.76 15.96 1.64
C SER A 230 -11.32 15.65 1.28
N GLY A 231 -11.06 14.91 0.19
CA GLY A 231 -9.73 14.47 -0.26
C GLY A 231 -9.08 13.39 0.63
N PHE A 232 -9.02 13.66 1.94
CA PHE A 232 -8.18 12.94 2.89
C PHE A 232 -8.99 12.13 3.91
N LYS A 233 -8.50 10.92 4.17
CA LYS A 233 -8.77 10.14 5.38
C LYS A 233 -7.51 10.05 6.23
N VAL A 234 -7.70 9.92 7.54
CA VAL A 234 -6.61 9.97 8.52
C VAL A 234 -6.80 8.83 9.51
N GLY A 235 -5.84 7.92 9.55
CA GLY A 235 -5.68 6.94 10.62
C GLY A 235 -4.49 7.33 11.50
N ILE A 236 -4.60 7.17 12.82
CA ILE A 236 -3.55 7.50 13.78
C ILE A 236 -3.44 6.35 14.77
N ASN A 237 -2.30 5.67 14.75
CA ASN A 237 -1.93 4.65 15.71
C ASN A 237 -0.84 5.18 16.65
N TYR A 238 -0.95 4.86 17.94
CA TYR A 238 0.02 5.26 18.97
C TYR A 238 1.28 4.38 18.98
N GLN A 239 1.26 3.22 18.32
CA GLN A 239 2.43 2.37 18.20
C GLN A 239 3.44 2.99 17.22
N PHE A 240 4.71 3.02 17.64
CA PHE A 240 5.81 3.50 16.81
C PHE A 240 6.30 2.40 15.85
N PRO A 241 6.77 2.72 14.63
CA PRO A 241 7.31 1.74 13.70
C PRO A 241 8.53 1.01 14.25
N THR A 242 8.46 -0.32 14.31
CA THR A 242 9.59 -1.15 14.75
C THR A 242 10.53 -1.42 13.59
N VAL A 243 11.76 -0.91 13.65
CA VAL A 243 12.80 -1.24 12.66
C VAL A 243 13.35 -2.65 12.85
N VAL A 244 13.76 -3.28 11.75
CA VAL A 244 14.44 -4.58 11.76
C VAL A 244 15.85 -4.39 12.36
N PRO A 245 16.27 -5.20 13.35
CA PRO A 245 17.63 -5.14 13.88
C PRO A 245 18.68 -5.31 12.77
N SER A 246 19.70 -4.43 12.76
CA SER A 246 20.72 -4.36 11.71
C SER A 246 20.21 -4.04 10.29
N GLY A 247 19.01 -3.48 10.14
CA GLY A 247 18.52 -2.96 8.86
C GLY A 247 18.95 -1.52 8.58
N ASP A 248 19.02 -1.16 7.29
CA ASP A 248 19.43 0.16 6.79
C ASP A 248 18.53 1.34 7.24
N LEU A 249 17.32 1.07 7.74
CA LEU A 249 16.34 2.09 8.11
C LEU A 249 16.61 2.61 9.53
N ALA A 250 16.68 3.94 9.68
CA ALA A 250 16.74 4.58 10.98
C ALA A 250 15.48 4.32 11.82
N LYS A 251 15.68 4.21 13.14
CA LYS A 251 14.58 4.27 14.11
C LYS A 251 14.11 5.72 14.24
N VAL A 252 12.80 5.92 14.19
CA VAL A 252 12.10 7.22 14.23
C VAL A 252 11.06 7.18 15.33
#